data_AF-A0A447RYD2-F1
#
_entry.id   AF-A0A447RYD2-F1
#
_cell.length_a   1.000
_cell.length_b   1.000
_cell.length_c   1.000
_cell.angle_alpha   90.00
_cell.angle_beta   90.00
_cell.angle_gamma   90.00
#
_symmetry.space_group_name_H-M   'P 1'
#
loop_
_entity.id
_entity.type
_entity.pdbx_description
1 polymer ?
#
loop_
_entity_poly.entity_id
_entity_poly.type
_entity_poly.pdbx_seq_one_letter_code
_entity_poly.pdbx_strand_id
1 'polypeptide(L)'
;MVSFSEYEHNELHNKTVTYGGYGIALKKSWAVRNGLTPVNYIEKNSASCIRSYCFCYDPASLVRCRKAYAYLFIQLKCFTKHVYGYNSHFKEDDFFFKYENEWRFVPTIQQIGGGRISVDYSKYKKRESLYNNRVASYPLKFLRENVKYIYVQSAFERQEIIDRFGFSERQVVISTWKQSIKSKNF
;
A
#
# COMPACT_ATOMS: atom_id res chain seq x y z
N MET A 1 1.07 1.85 7.38
CA MET A 1 0.41 2.16 6.09
C MET A 1 0.07 0.84 5.45
N VAL A 2 -1.10 0.73 4.81
CA VAL A 2 -1.50 -0.45 4.04
C VAL A 2 -1.88 0.04 2.64
N SER A 3 -1.45 -0.68 1.61
CA SER A 3 -1.67 -0.31 0.21
C SER A 3 -2.39 -1.43 -0.53
N PHE A 4 -3.27 -1.05 -1.45
CA PHE A 4 -4.06 -1.93 -2.31
C PHE A 4 -3.91 -1.47 -3.75
N SER A 5 -3.89 -2.38 -4.71
CA SER A 5 -3.98 -2.04 -6.13
C SER A 5 -5.44 -1.97 -6.56
N GLU A 6 -5.77 -1.05 -7.46
CA GLU A 6 -7.11 -0.97 -8.05
C GLU A 6 -7.19 -1.83 -9.31
N TYR A 7 -7.22 -3.15 -9.10
CA TYR A 7 -7.47 -4.12 -10.16
C TYR A 7 -8.87 -4.71 -10.08
N GLU A 8 -9.54 -4.78 -11.22
CA GLU A 8 -10.78 -5.54 -11.36
C GLU A 8 -10.51 -7.03 -11.60
N HIS A 9 -11.39 -7.90 -11.12
CA HIS A 9 -11.19 -9.34 -11.25
C HIS A 9 -11.01 -9.79 -12.72
N ASN A 10 -11.79 -9.19 -13.61
CA ASN A 10 -11.80 -9.53 -15.02
C ASN A 10 -10.54 -9.10 -15.76
N GLU A 11 -9.76 -8.14 -15.26
CA GLU A 11 -8.52 -7.72 -15.94
C GLU A 11 -7.28 -8.46 -15.42
N LEU A 12 -7.35 -9.07 -14.23
CA LEU A 12 -6.20 -9.69 -13.57
C LEU A 12 -5.49 -10.74 -14.43
N HIS A 13 -6.21 -11.52 -15.24
CA HIS A 13 -5.62 -12.53 -16.12
C HIS A 13 -4.61 -11.95 -17.14
N ASN A 14 -4.76 -10.67 -17.50
CA ASN A 14 -3.87 -9.95 -18.41
C ASN A 14 -2.83 -9.11 -17.69
N LYS A 15 -2.86 -9.04 -16.36
CA LYS A 15 -1.89 -8.27 -15.57
C LYS A 15 -0.69 -9.12 -15.24
N THR A 16 0.45 -8.44 -15.17
CA THR A 16 1.60 -8.92 -14.42
C THR A 16 1.51 -8.30 -13.03
N VAL A 17 1.22 -9.12 -12.02
CA VAL A 17 1.21 -8.66 -10.63
C VAL A 17 2.61 -8.76 -10.06
N THR A 18 3.00 -7.66 -9.44
CA THR A 18 4.31 -7.41 -8.86
C THR A 18 4.62 -8.38 -7.72
N TYR A 19 3.63 -8.72 -6.90
CA TYR A 19 3.82 -9.43 -5.63
C TYR A 19 3.06 -10.76 -5.59
N GLY A 20 3.78 -11.87 -5.75
CA GLY A 20 3.32 -13.23 -5.46
C GLY A 20 2.06 -13.69 -6.21
N GLY A 21 1.54 -14.86 -5.79
CA GLY A 21 0.34 -15.49 -6.35
C GLY A 21 -0.89 -15.43 -5.44
N TYR A 22 -0.81 -14.75 -4.30
CA TYR A 22 -1.91 -14.66 -3.34
C TYR A 22 -2.47 -13.24 -3.32
N GLY A 23 -3.76 -13.10 -3.03
CA GLY A 23 -4.38 -11.79 -2.94
C GLY A 23 -5.73 -11.80 -2.25
N ILE A 24 -6.13 -10.64 -1.76
CA ILE A 24 -7.47 -10.41 -1.23
C ILE A 24 -8.06 -9.17 -1.89
N ALA A 25 -9.21 -9.32 -2.53
CA ALA A 25 -9.97 -8.20 -3.07
C ALA A 25 -11.05 -7.80 -2.07
N LEU A 26 -11.04 -6.53 -1.67
CA LEU A 26 -12.05 -5.96 -0.79
C LEU A 26 -13.03 -5.07 -1.57
N LYS A 27 -14.25 -4.93 -1.05
CA LYS A 27 -15.27 -4.04 -1.62
C LYS A 27 -14.76 -2.60 -1.58
N LYS A 28 -14.93 -1.88 -2.69
CA LYS A 28 -14.58 -0.45 -2.77
C LYS A 28 -15.28 0.39 -1.70
N SER A 29 -16.53 0.07 -1.39
CA SER A 29 -17.28 0.72 -0.33
C SER A 29 -16.68 0.51 1.05
N TRP A 30 -16.04 -0.64 1.34
CA TRP A 30 -15.25 -0.82 2.56
C TRP A 30 -14.03 0.10 2.56
N ALA A 31 -13.32 0.20 1.44
CA ALA A 31 -12.14 1.05 1.33
C ALA A 31 -12.47 2.53 1.64
N VAL A 32 -13.52 3.05 0.99
CA VAL A 32 -14.00 4.43 1.20
C VAL A 32 -14.45 4.66 2.64
N ARG A 33 -15.22 3.74 3.24
CA ARG A 33 -15.65 3.85 4.64
C ARG A 33 -14.49 3.84 5.64
N ASN A 34 -13.37 3.21 5.30
CA ASN A 34 -12.17 3.17 6.14
C ASN A 34 -11.17 4.29 5.83
N GLY A 35 -11.53 5.26 4.97
CA GLY A 35 -10.69 6.40 4.66
C GLY A 35 -9.50 6.05 3.76
N LEU A 36 -9.57 4.95 3.00
CA LEU A 36 -8.62 4.72 1.93
C LEU A 36 -8.91 5.67 0.78
N THR A 37 -7.84 6.17 0.16
CA THR A 37 -7.92 7.11 -0.96
C THR A 37 -6.90 6.71 -2.04
N PRO A 38 -7.15 7.03 -3.32
CA PRO A 38 -6.14 6.89 -4.36
C PRO A 38 -4.86 7.65 -3.99
N VAL A 39 -3.72 7.07 -4.36
CA VAL A 39 -2.43 7.75 -4.34
C VAL A 39 -2.41 8.81 -5.44
N ASN A 40 -1.96 10.01 -5.08
CA ASN A 40 -1.69 11.07 -6.04
C ASN A 40 -0.32 10.86 -6.68
N TYR A 41 -0.32 10.42 -7.94
CA TYR A 41 0.91 10.22 -8.69
C TYR A 41 1.39 11.52 -9.31
N ILE A 42 2.64 11.88 -9.00
CA ILE A 42 3.24 13.15 -9.40
C ILE A 42 4.36 12.90 -10.41
N GLU A 43 4.30 13.57 -11.54
CA GLU A 43 5.39 13.58 -12.51
C GLU A 43 6.62 14.31 -11.97
N LYS A 44 7.81 13.73 -12.18
CA LYS A 44 9.07 14.22 -11.60
C LYS A 44 9.39 15.69 -11.97
N ASN A 45 8.99 16.10 -13.17
CA ASN A 45 9.22 17.45 -13.70
C ASN A 45 8.04 18.40 -13.47
N SER A 46 6.98 17.95 -12.79
CA SER A 46 5.84 18.82 -12.49
C SER A 46 6.21 19.89 -11.46
N ALA A 47 5.57 21.06 -11.56
CA ALA A 47 5.74 22.14 -10.58
C ALA A 47 5.45 21.67 -9.14
N SER A 48 4.48 20.77 -8.97
CA SER A 48 4.13 20.16 -7.67
C SER A 48 5.28 19.36 -7.08
N CYS A 49 6.01 18.57 -7.89
CA CYS A 49 7.17 17.81 -7.46
C CYS A 49 8.34 18.72 -7.08
N ILE A 50 8.68 19.68 -7.95
CA ILE A 50 9.81 20.59 -7.75
C ILE A 50 9.63 21.41 -6.47
N ARG A 51 8.43 21.97 -6.26
CA ARG A 51 8.14 22.80 -5.08
C ARG A 51 8.06 21.99 -3.78
N SER A 52 7.51 20.78 -3.82
CA SER A 52 7.48 19.90 -2.64
C SER A 52 8.88 19.39 -2.27
N TYR A 53 9.75 19.16 -3.25
CA TYR A 53 11.17 18.89 -3.04
C TYR A 53 11.87 20.08 -2.38
N CYS A 54 11.74 21.31 -2.93
CA CYS A 54 12.31 22.50 -2.30
C CYS A 54 11.86 22.68 -0.84
N PHE A 55 10.60 22.37 -0.54
CA PHE A 55 10.07 22.43 0.82
C PHE A 55 10.66 21.35 1.76
N CYS A 56 10.90 20.13 1.26
CA CYS A 56 11.52 19.04 2.04
C CYS A 56 13.01 19.29 2.35
N TYR A 57 13.70 19.95 1.43
CA TYR A 57 15.16 20.09 1.45
C TYR A 57 15.64 21.48 1.87
N ASP A 58 14.74 22.42 2.18
CA ASP A 58 15.06 23.68 2.85
C ASP A 58 14.75 23.58 4.35
N PRO A 59 15.77 23.41 5.21
CA PRO A 59 15.61 23.35 6.66
C PRO A 59 14.96 24.62 7.24
N ALA A 60 15.18 25.79 6.64
CA ALA A 60 14.59 27.05 7.11
C ALA A 60 13.08 27.12 6.84
N SER A 61 12.61 26.47 5.77
CA SER A 61 11.19 26.32 5.46
C SER A 61 10.50 25.35 6.42
N LEU A 62 11.15 24.24 6.78
CA LEU A 62 10.63 23.30 7.78
C LEU A 62 10.62 23.87 9.20
N VAL A 63 11.63 24.66 9.58
CA VAL A 63 11.73 25.32 10.90
C VAL A 63 10.70 26.45 11.07
N ARG A 64 10.42 27.21 10.00
CA ARG A 64 9.32 28.21 9.99
C ARG A 64 7.93 27.56 9.99
N CYS A 65 7.85 26.29 9.63
CA CYS A 65 6.59 25.57 9.56
C CYS A 65 6.09 25.25 10.97
N ARG A 66 4.93 25.79 11.37
CA ARG A 66 4.29 25.41 12.64
C ARG A 66 4.05 23.90 12.65
N LYS A 67 4.14 23.26 13.83
CA LYS A 67 3.94 21.81 14.01
C LYS A 67 2.70 21.25 13.29
N ALA A 68 1.61 22.04 13.23
CA ALA A 68 0.38 21.68 12.52
C ALA A 68 0.59 21.50 11.00
N TYR A 69 1.35 22.37 10.35
CA TYR A 69 1.64 22.28 8.91
C TYR A 69 2.63 21.16 8.58
N ALA A 70 3.61 20.90 9.46
CA ALA A 70 4.51 19.75 9.31
C ALA A 70 3.74 18.42 9.32
N TYR A 71 2.73 18.30 10.19
CA TYR A 71 1.85 17.13 10.22
C TYR A 71 1.04 16.97 8.92
N LEU A 72 0.37 18.04 8.48
CA LEU A 72 -0.38 18.04 7.22
C LEU A 72 0.51 17.66 6.03
N PHE A 73 1.73 18.19 6.00
CA PHE A 73 2.70 17.87 4.96
C PHE A 73 3.08 16.39 4.97
N ILE A 74 3.34 15.80 6.14
CA ILE A 74 3.63 14.37 6.25
C ILE A 74 2.43 13.54 5.79
N GLN A 75 1.20 13.93 6.16
CA GLN A 75 -0.01 13.25 5.69
C GLN A 75 -0.12 13.30 4.16
N LEU A 76 0.04 14.47 3.54
CA LEU A 76 0.02 14.63 2.09
C LEU A 76 1.11 13.78 1.43
N LYS A 77 2.35 13.83 1.95
CA LYS A 77 3.46 13.01 1.47
C LYS A 77 3.10 11.52 1.50
N CYS A 78 2.44 11.06 2.57
CA CYS A 78 1.96 9.69 2.70
C CYS A 78 0.92 9.29 1.64
N PHE A 79 0.32 10.22 0.88
CA PHE A 79 -0.59 9.93 -0.24
C PHE A 79 -0.02 10.30 -1.60
N THR A 80 1.27 10.65 -1.68
CA THR A 80 1.95 10.94 -2.95
C THR A 80 2.93 9.84 -3.32
N LYS A 81 3.15 9.67 -4.63
CA LYS A 81 4.19 8.79 -5.19
C LYS A 81 4.61 9.35 -6.55
N HIS A 82 5.83 9.08 -6.99
CA HIS A 82 6.20 9.40 -8.36
C HIS A 82 5.51 8.45 -9.34
N VAL A 83 5.20 8.94 -10.55
CA VAL A 83 4.68 8.10 -11.63
C VAL A 83 5.70 7.02 -12.01
N TYR A 84 6.96 7.42 -12.13
CA TYR A 84 8.11 6.57 -12.39
C TYR A 84 9.18 6.72 -11.30
N GLY A 85 9.95 5.67 -11.03
CA GLY A 85 11.14 5.78 -10.17
C GLY A 85 11.80 4.45 -9.90
N TYR A 86 12.83 4.47 -9.06
CA TYR A 86 13.53 3.25 -8.69
C TYR A 86 12.67 2.33 -7.81
N ASN A 87 12.50 1.08 -8.25
CA ASN A 87 11.88 0.02 -7.47
C ASN A 87 12.95 -0.82 -6.78
N SER A 88 13.08 -0.66 -5.46
CA SER A 88 14.09 -1.36 -4.66
C SER A 88 13.87 -2.87 -4.55
N HIS A 89 12.64 -3.37 -4.75
CA HIS A 89 12.35 -4.80 -4.71
C HIS A 89 12.91 -5.52 -5.95
N PHE A 90 12.73 -4.94 -7.14
CA PHE A 90 13.26 -5.50 -8.40
C PHE A 90 14.61 -4.93 -8.81
N LYS A 91 15.12 -3.95 -8.06
CA LYS A 91 16.32 -3.16 -8.39
C LYS A 91 16.24 -2.58 -9.81
N GLU A 92 15.09 -2.00 -10.15
CA GLU A 92 14.76 -1.51 -11.49
C GLU A 92 14.57 0.00 -11.47
N ASP A 93 15.31 0.70 -12.34
CA ASP A 93 15.12 2.13 -12.59
C ASP A 93 13.89 2.36 -13.49
N ASP A 94 13.34 3.59 -13.41
CA ASP A 94 12.18 4.03 -14.19
C ASP A 94 10.96 3.07 -14.15
N PHE A 95 10.75 2.38 -13.02
CA PHE A 95 9.60 1.52 -12.80
C PHE A 95 8.29 2.33 -12.78
N PHE A 96 7.29 1.91 -13.57
CA PHE A 96 6.01 2.60 -13.70
C PHE A 96 5.05 2.30 -12.55
N PHE A 97 5.19 3.03 -11.43
CA PHE A 97 4.38 2.83 -10.23
C PHE A 97 2.89 3.16 -10.38
N LYS A 98 2.53 4.01 -11.34
CA LYS A 98 1.11 4.36 -11.60
C LYS A 98 0.32 3.20 -12.18
N TYR A 99 0.98 2.19 -12.75
CA TYR A 99 0.32 1.01 -13.32
C TYR A 99 -0.66 0.32 -12.37
N GLU A 100 -0.31 0.25 -11.07
CA GLU A 100 -1.11 -0.44 -10.05
C GLU A 100 -2.32 0.35 -9.54
N ASN A 101 -2.43 1.64 -9.89
CA ASN A 101 -3.45 2.56 -9.38
C ASN A 101 -3.66 2.39 -7.86
N GLU A 102 -2.60 2.65 -7.09
CA GLU A 102 -2.54 2.34 -5.67
C GLU A 102 -3.59 3.14 -4.86
N TRP A 103 -4.29 2.44 -3.96
CA TRP A 103 -5.11 3.00 -2.89
C TRP A 103 -4.42 2.77 -1.56
N ARG A 104 -4.45 3.76 -0.69
CA ARG A 104 -3.64 3.74 0.53
C ARG A 104 -4.46 4.06 1.77
N PHE A 105 -4.21 3.30 2.82
CA PHE A 105 -4.62 3.62 4.18
C PHE A 105 -3.43 4.20 4.95
N VAL A 106 -3.62 5.40 5.49
CA VAL A 106 -2.69 6.04 6.42
C VAL A 106 -3.48 6.36 7.68
N PRO A 107 -3.16 5.75 8.84
CA PRO A 107 -3.88 6.03 10.05
C PRO A 107 -3.63 7.47 10.52
N THR A 108 -4.62 8.06 11.16
CA THR A 108 -4.47 9.27 11.96
C THR A 108 -3.64 8.98 13.21
N ILE A 109 -3.08 10.01 13.85
CA ILE A 109 -2.33 9.86 15.11
C ILE A 109 -3.23 9.22 16.19
N GLN A 110 -4.50 9.60 16.23
CA GLN A 110 -5.48 9.08 17.18
C GLN A 110 -5.74 7.58 16.97
N GLN A 111 -5.85 7.13 15.72
CA GLN A 111 -6.08 5.72 15.38
C GLN A 111 -4.93 4.78 15.80
N ILE A 112 -3.73 5.32 16.04
CA ILE A 112 -2.56 4.56 16.51
C ILE A 112 -2.09 5.01 17.89
N GLY A 113 -3.02 5.50 18.73
CA GLY A 113 -2.77 5.81 20.14
C GLY A 113 -1.70 6.88 20.38
N GLY A 114 -1.66 7.92 19.55
CA GLY A 114 -0.63 8.97 19.65
C GLY A 114 0.68 8.63 18.93
N GLY A 115 0.74 7.48 18.25
CA GLY A 115 1.91 7.01 17.51
C GLY A 115 2.32 7.91 16.34
N ARG A 116 3.55 7.70 15.86
CA ARG A 116 4.08 8.42 14.68
C ARG A 116 3.57 7.76 13.40
N ILE A 117 3.00 8.56 12.50
CA ILE A 117 2.51 8.11 11.18
C ILE A 117 3.64 7.87 10.16
N SER A 118 4.83 8.43 10.42
CA SER A 118 6.00 8.31 9.55
C SER A 118 7.28 8.22 10.39
N VAL A 119 8.20 7.36 9.96
CA VAL A 119 9.52 7.15 10.54
C VAL A 119 10.53 7.10 9.40
N ASP A 120 11.76 7.53 9.69
CA ASP A 120 12.86 7.42 8.74
C ASP A 120 13.19 5.93 8.47
N TYR A 121 13.41 5.58 7.20
CA TYR A 121 13.64 4.19 6.79
C TYR A 121 14.92 3.60 7.41
N SER A 122 16.01 4.37 7.49
CA SER A 122 17.26 3.90 8.09
C SER A 122 17.09 3.62 9.59
N LYS A 123 16.29 4.44 10.28
CA LYS A 123 15.92 4.21 11.69
C LYS A 123 15.01 3.00 11.84
N TYR A 124 14.03 2.83 10.94
CA TYR A 124 13.17 1.65 10.92
C TYR A 124 13.97 0.37 10.80
N LYS A 125 14.87 0.27 9.80
CA LYS A 125 15.66 -0.95 9.57
C LYS A 125 16.55 -1.33 10.74
N LYS A 126 17.07 -0.36 11.50
CA LYS A 126 17.85 -0.62 12.71
C LYS A 126 17.01 -1.11 13.90
N ARG A 127 15.69 -0.87 13.92
CA ARG A 127 14.82 -1.12 15.08
C ARG A 127 13.44 -1.64 14.64
N GLU A 128 13.42 -2.57 13.69
CA GLU A 128 12.19 -3.04 13.03
C GLU A 128 11.17 -3.60 14.03
N SER A 129 11.60 -4.50 14.92
CA SER A 129 10.74 -5.09 15.97
C SER A 129 10.07 -4.01 16.84
N LEU A 130 10.81 -2.97 17.25
CA LEU A 130 10.24 -1.87 18.03
C LEU A 130 9.12 -1.15 17.29
N TYR A 131 9.33 -0.82 16.02
CA TYR A 131 8.34 -0.08 15.23
C TYR A 131 7.13 -0.93 14.88
N ASN A 132 7.33 -2.22 14.57
CA ASN A 132 6.24 -3.15 14.31
C ASN A 132 5.39 -3.39 15.56
N ASN A 133 6.02 -3.59 16.73
CA ASN A 133 5.30 -3.77 17.99
C ASN A 133 4.45 -2.56 18.38
N ARG A 134 4.89 -1.34 18.04
CA ARG A 134 4.12 -0.10 18.31
C ARG A 134 2.80 -0.02 17.56
N VAL A 135 2.70 -0.67 16.40
CA VAL A 135 1.50 -0.63 15.55
C VAL A 135 0.71 -1.93 15.56
N ALA A 136 1.24 -2.98 16.18
CA ALA A 136 0.64 -4.32 16.20
C ALA A 136 -0.79 -4.35 16.77
N SER A 137 -1.08 -3.50 17.76
CA SER A 137 -2.42 -3.38 18.37
C SER A 137 -3.43 -2.57 17.53
N TYR A 138 -3.01 -2.01 16.39
CA TYR A 138 -3.84 -1.14 15.55
C TYR A 138 -4.00 -1.70 14.12
N PRO A 139 -4.54 -2.92 13.94
CA PRO A 139 -4.74 -3.50 12.62
C PRO A 139 -5.86 -2.77 11.85
N LEU A 140 -5.69 -2.67 10.54
CA LEU A 140 -6.79 -2.30 9.64
C LEU A 140 -7.71 -3.51 9.48
N LYS A 141 -8.84 -3.51 10.20
CA LYS A 141 -9.76 -4.65 10.25
C LYS A 141 -10.71 -4.65 9.06
N PHE A 142 -11.08 -5.84 8.62
CA PHE A 142 -12.17 -6.06 7.67
C PHE A 142 -12.99 -7.27 8.11
N LEU A 143 -14.24 -7.32 7.66
CA LEU A 143 -15.16 -8.44 7.89
C LEU A 143 -15.25 -9.31 6.63
N ARG A 144 -15.70 -10.56 6.79
CA ARG A 144 -15.91 -11.51 5.68
C ARG A 144 -16.76 -10.91 4.56
N GLU A 145 -17.83 -10.23 4.90
CA GLU A 145 -18.73 -9.54 3.98
C GLU A 145 -18.06 -8.42 3.16
N ASN A 146 -16.91 -7.92 3.60
CA ASN A 146 -16.15 -6.91 2.87
C ASN A 146 -15.26 -7.53 1.79
N VAL A 147 -15.06 -8.85 1.83
CA VAL A 147 -14.24 -9.59 0.86
C VAL A 147 -15.06 -9.89 -0.39
N LYS A 148 -14.55 -9.43 -1.54
CA LYS A 148 -15.06 -9.81 -2.87
C LYS A 148 -14.46 -11.13 -3.32
N TYR A 149 -13.13 -11.24 -3.27
CA TYR A 149 -12.40 -12.43 -3.70
C TYR A 149 -11.21 -12.72 -2.79
N ILE A 150 -10.87 -13.99 -2.66
CA ILE A 150 -9.61 -14.49 -2.15
C ILE A 150 -8.95 -15.27 -3.27
N TYR A 151 -7.71 -14.92 -3.57
CA TYR A 151 -6.93 -15.54 -4.62
C TYR A 151 -5.89 -16.48 -4.00
N VAL A 152 -5.93 -17.74 -4.45
CA VAL A 152 -5.03 -18.82 -4.02
C VAL A 152 -4.32 -19.44 -5.22
N GLN A 153 -3.31 -20.28 -5.01
CA GLN A 153 -2.50 -20.85 -6.09
C GLN A 153 -2.87 -22.29 -6.44
N SER A 154 -3.59 -23.01 -5.57
CA SER A 154 -4.00 -24.38 -5.85
C SER A 154 -5.46 -24.67 -5.51
N ALA A 155 -6.01 -25.71 -6.13
CA ALA A 155 -7.35 -26.22 -5.79
C ALA A 155 -7.43 -26.73 -4.34
N PHE A 156 -6.32 -27.27 -3.82
CA PHE A 156 -6.22 -27.70 -2.42
C PHE A 156 -6.36 -26.51 -1.46
N GLU A 157 -5.58 -25.44 -1.67
CA GLU A 157 -5.69 -24.20 -0.88
C GLU A 157 -7.07 -23.57 -0.98
N ARG A 158 -7.69 -23.63 -2.18
CA ARG A 158 -9.06 -23.15 -2.37
C ARG A 158 -10.02 -23.87 -1.42
N GLN A 159 -9.94 -25.19 -1.38
CA GLN A 159 -10.79 -26.00 -0.51
C GLN A 159 -10.50 -25.71 0.97
N GLU A 160 -9.22 -25.61 1.36
CA GLU A 160 -8.83 -25.28 2.73
C GLU A 160 -9.43 -23.94 3.20
N ILE A 161 -9.37 -22.90 2.35
CA ILE A 161 -9.89 -21.57 2.70
C ILE A 161 -11.42 -21.59 2.83
N ILE A 162 -12.11 -22.33 1.96
CA ILE A 162 -13.57 -22.50 2.03
C ILE A 162 -13.95 -23.19 3.34
N ASP A 163 -13.32 -24.32 3.66
CA ASP A 163 -13.67 -25.14 4.81
C ASP A 163 -13.32 -24.44 6.13
N ARG A 164 -12.13 -23.84 6.21
CA ARG A 164 -11.61 -23.23 7.44
C ARG A 164 -12.27 -21.90 7.77
N PHE A 165 -12.60 -21.10 6.76
CA PHE A 165 -13.06 -19.73 6.95
C PHE A 165 -14.50 -19.50 6.46
N GLY A 166 -15.19 -20.50 5.93
CA GLY A 166 -16.59 -20.43 5.52
C GLY A 166 -16.84 -19.43 4.40
N PHE A 167 -15.92 -19.30 3.45
CA PHE A 167 -16.13 -18.50 2.23
C PHE A 167 -16.88 -19.32 1.19
N SER A 168 -17.60 -18.63 0.30
CA SER A 168 -18.26 -19.32 -0.81
C SER A 168 -17.27 -19.69 -1.92
N GLU A 169 -17.62 -20.73 -2.68
CA GLU A 169 -16.90 -21.17 -3.87
C GLU A 169 -16.68 -20.08 -4.93
N ARG A 170 -17.57 -19.08 -4.97
CA ARG A 170 -17.47 -17.94 -5.88
C ARG A 170 -16.49 -16.87 -5.41
N GLN A 171 -16.19 -16.83 -4.12
CA GLN A 171 -15.26 -15.86 -3.53
C GLN A 171 -13.84 -16.37 -3.53
N VAL A 172 -13.61 -17.68 -3.39
CA VAL A 172 -12.25 -18.24 -3.40
C VAL A 172 -11.92 -18.76 -4.80
N VAL A 173 -10.96 -18.10 -5.45
CA VAL A 173 -10.61 -18.32 -6.85
C VAL A 173 -9.11 -18.57 -7.00
N ILE A 174 -8.73 -19.35 -8.00
CA ILE A 174 -7.32 -19.56 -8.32
C ILE A 174 -6.79 -18.31 -9.04
N SER A 175 -5.65 -17.79 -8.61
CA SER A 175 -5.01 -16.63 -9.22
C SER A 175 -4.66 -16.90 -10.68
N THR A 176 -5.01 -15.97 -11.57
CA THR A 176 -4.81 -16.11 -13.03
C THR A 176 -3.77 -15.16 -13.62
N TRP A 177 -3.28 -14.21 -12.83
CA TRP A 177 -2.31 -13.22 -13.29
C TRP A 177 -0.92 -13.83 -13.47
N LYS A 178 -0.11 -13.18 -14.31
CA LYS A 178 1.32 -13.49 -14.41
C LYS A 178 2.03 -12.92 -13.20
N GLN A 179 2.88 -13.72 -12.57
CA GLN A 179 3.74 -13.22 -11.50
C GLN A 179 4.98 -12.58 -12.14
N SER A 180 5.42 -11.42 -11.63
CA SER A 180 6.73 -10.88 -12.02
C SER A 180 7.83 -11.82 -11.52
N ILE A 181 8.46 -12.58 -12.42
CA ILE A 181 9.48 -13.61 -12.08
C ILE A 181 10.85 -12.99 -11.73
N LYS A 182 10.96 -11.66 -11.57
CA LYS A 182 12.24 -11.02 -11.27
C LYS A 182 12.67 -11.27 -9.81
N SER A 183 13.41 -12.37 -9.67
CA SER A 183 14.28 -12.88 -8.58
C SER A 183 13.64 -13.22 -7.22
N LYS A 184 13.35 -14.50 -7.03
CA LYS A 184 13.62 -15.20 -5.75
C LYS A 184 15.13 -15.52 -5.69
N ASN A 185 15.96 -14.54 -5.37
CA ASN A 185 17.26 -14.84 -4.79
C ASN A 185 17.18 -14.37 -3.33
N PHE A 186 16.77 -15.30 -2.47
CA PHE A 186 16.87 -15.16 -1.01
C PHE A 186 18.33 -15.09 -0.58
#